data_AF-A0A1R2B925-F1
#
_entry.id   AF-A0A1R2B925-F1
#
_cell.length_a   1.000
_cell.length_b   1.000
_cell.length_c   1.000
_cell.angle_alpha   90.00
_cell.angle_beta   90.00
_cell.angle_gamma   90.00
#
_symmetry.space_group_name_H-M   'P 1'
#
loop_
_entity.id
_entity.type
_entity.pdbx_description
1 polymer ?
#
loop_
_entity_poly.entity_id
_entity_poly.type
_entity_poly.pdbx_seq_one_letter_code
_entity_poly.pdbx_strand_id
1 'polypeptide(L)'
;MLIYEPCIGIDLGTSYSCVGVWNNGKVEIIPNELGNKTTSSYISFTDTERLIGDAAKNQSIINPENTVFDSKRLIGRMFNDLTVQADIKIWPFRVIRGPENRPQIVVQFKGEEKVFYPEEISAMVLLKMKEIAEAYLGRTVRYAVITVPAYFNNLQRQATKDAGTISGLDVKRIINEPTAAAIAYGYDKTNSDEKIIMIFDLGGGNLDVSILAIQNMSFKVMGTSGNTHLGGEDFDNRIVGFCVEDFKIKSGIDIKSNNIALRKLKAECEKAKIVISSISQASIEIDSLVEGCDYFVVITREKFEEINMDYFIECIYPVEKVLRDTSLNKNQIHEVVLVGGSTRIPKVKQLLQKFFNGKILCDTINLDEAVAYGAAVQGAILSKNEFK
;
A
#
# COMPACT_ATOMS: atom_id res chain seq x y z
N MET A 1 2.42 -39.21 1.50
CA MET A 1 1.94 -37.93 0.94
C MET A 1 2.92 -36.88 1.44
N LEU A 2 3.76 -36.31 0.56
CA LEU A 2 4.70 -35.25 0.98
C LEU A 2 3.86 -34.05 1.44
N ILE A 3 3.83 -33.78 2.74
CA ILE A 3 3.17 -32.61 3.29
C ILE A 3 4.13 -31.46 3.03
N TYR A 4 3.96 -30.78 1.90
CA TYR A 4 4.68 -29.53 1.66
C TYR A 4 4.22 -28.50 2.70
N GLU A 5 5.17 -27.97 3.45
CA GLU A 5 4.92 -26.83 4.32
C GLU A 5 4.50 -25.64 3.46
N PRO A 6 3.42 -24.92 3.82
CA PRO A 6 2.93 -23.81 3.02
C PRO A 6 3.94 -22.66 3.03
N CYS A 7 4.22 -22.12 1.84
CA CYS A 7 4.92 -20.85 1.69
C CYS A 7 3.90 -19.78 1.27
N ILE A 8 3.70 -18.78 2.12
CA ILE A 8 2.79 -17.66 1.83
C ILE A 8 3.50 -16.56 1.05
N GLY A 9 2.76 -15.84 0.23
CA GLY A 9 3.20 -14.59 -0.40
C GLY A 9 2.58 -13.42 0.35
N ILE A 10 3.40 -12.47 0.79
CA ILE A 10 2.93 -11.29 1.51
C ILE A 10 3.31 -10.04 0.72
N ASP A 11 2.30 -9.23 0.42
CA ASP A 11 2.47 -7.84 0.07
C ASP A 11 2.46 -6.99 1.34
N LEU A 12 3.63 -6.50 1.76
CA LEU A 12 3.76 -5.59 2.89
C LEU A 12 3.65 -4.16 2.39
N GLY A 13 2.43 -3.67 2.14
CA GLY A 13 2.20 -2.33 1.61
C GLY A 13 2.24 -1.23 2.68
N THR A 14 2.35 0.03 2.22
CA THR A 14 2.45 1.21 3.09
C THR A 14 1.19 1.43 3.92
N SER A 15 0.02 1.43 3.28
CA SER A 15 -1.28 1.64 3.94
C SER A 15 -2.03 0.35 4.22
N TYR A 16 -1.89 -0.66 3.36
CA TYR A 16 -2.54 -1.97 3.46
C TYR A 16 -1.56 -3.08 3.13
N SER A 17 -1.72 -4.22 3.77
CA SER A 17 -1.00 -5.46 3.48
C SER A 17 -1.96 -6.55 3.00
N CYS A 18 -1.45 -7.47 2.19
CA CYS A 18 -2.22 -8.56 1.59
C CYS A 18 -1.44 -9.86 1.69
N VAL A 19 -2.14 -10.98 1.94
CA VAL A 19 -1.51 -12.30 2.04
C VAL A 19 -2.21 -13.30 1.14
N GLY A 20 -1.42 -14.05 0.40
CA GLY A 20 -1.86 -15.11 -0.50
C GLY A 20 -1.12 -16.41 -0.25
N VAL A 21 -1.72 -17.52 -0.65
CA VAL A 21 -1.11 -18.85 -0.60
C VAL A 21 -1.38 -19.60 -1.89
N TRP A 22 -0.41 -20.40 -2.34
CA TRP A 22 -0.68 -21.37 -3.39
C TRP A 22 -1.29 -22.63 -2.80
N ASN A 23 -2.53 -22.92 -3.15
CA ASN A 23 -3.29 -24.05 -2.65
C ASN A 23 -4.07 -24.72 -3.79
N ASN A 24 -4.09 -26.05 -3.83
CA ASN A 24 -4.82 -26.84 -4.83
C ASN A 24 -4.62 -26.40 -6.30
N GLY A 25 -3.39 -26.01 -6.66
CA GLY A 25 -3.03 -25.67 -8.04
C GLY A 25 -3.38 -24.24 -8.49
N LYS A 26 -3.85 -23.40 -7.57
CA LYS A 26 -4.13 -21.97 -7.81
C LYS A 26 -3.65 -21.12 -6.64
N VAL A 27 -3.63 -19.80 -6.83
CA VAL A 27 -3.44 -18.86 -5.71
C VAL A 27 -4.79 -18.57 -5.08
N GLU A 28 -4.80 -18.53 -3.75
CA GLU A 28 -5.91 -18.09 -2.91
C GLU A 28 -5.45 -16.87 -2.11
N ILE A 29 -6.14 -15.75 -2.28
CA ILE A 29 -5.95 -14.55 -1.45
C ILE A 29 -6.80 -14.72 -0.20
N ILE A 30 -6.18 -14.54 0.96
CA ILE A 30 -6.76 -14.94 2.24
C ILE A 30 -7.46 -13.73 2.88
N PRO A 31 -8.77 -13.78 3.11
CA PRO A 31 -9.46 -12.72 3.85
C PRO A 31 -9.08 -12.76 5.34
N ASN A 32 -9.03 -11.59 5.97
CA ASN A 32 -8.88 -11.46 7.42
C ASN A 32 -10.17 -11.82 8.17
N GLU A 33 -10.16 -11.71 9.49
CA GLU A 33 -11.30 -12.03 10.36
C GLU A 33 -12.59 -11.23 10.08
N LEU A 34 -12.49 -10.09 9.38
CA LEU A 34 -13.62 -9.26 8.97
C LEU A 34 -14.10 -9.58 7.54
N GLY A 35 -13.46 -10.53 6.86
CA GLY A 35 -13.72 -10.86 5.46
C GLY A 35 -12.98 -9.97 4.45
N ASN A 36 -12.13 -9.04 4.90
CA ASN A 36 -11.38 -8.14 4.02
C ASN A 36 -10.15 -8.86 3.47
N LYS A 37 -9.92 -8.78 2.15
CA LYS A 37 -8.74 -9.38 1.51
C LYS A 37 -7.44 -8.60 1.70
N THR A 38 -7.55 -7.35 2.12
CA THR A 38 -6.42 -6.53 2.54
C THR A 38 -6.63 -6.14 4.00
N THR A 39 -5.55 -5.94 4.73
CA THR A 39 -5.56 -5.56 6.14
C THR A 39 -4.77 -4.27 6.31
N SER A 40 -5.30 -3.29 7.02
CA SER A 40 -4.63 -2.00 7.23
C SER A 40 -3.23 -2.19 7.88
N SER A 41 -2.19 -1.53 7.36
CA SER A 41 -0.83 -1.55 7.91
C SER A 41 -0.69 -0.63 9.14
N TYR A 42 -1.57 -0.82 10.12
CA TYR A 42 -1.72 0.01 11.32
C TYR A 42 -1.47 -0.82 12.57
N ILE A 43 -0.81 -0.21 13.56
CA ILE A 43 -0.57 -0.78 14.88
C ILE A 43 -0.95 0.25 15.94
N SER A 44 -1.88 -0.07 16.84
CA SER A 44 -2.26 0.80 17.95
C SER A 44 -1.87 0.16 19.27
N PHE A 45 -1.19 0.92 20.13
CA PHE A 45 -0.77 0.51 21.45
C PHE A 45 -1.71 1.12 22.49
N THR A 46 -2.34 0.27 23.31
CA THR A 46 -3.25 0.70 24.39
C THR A 46 -2.70 0.32 25.76
N ASP A 47 -3.44 0.65 26.82
CA ASP A 47 -3.06 0.24 28.18
C ASP A 47 -3.18 -1.27 28.41
N THR A 48 -3.90 -1.99 27.54
CA THR A 48 -4.22 -3.40 27.73
C THR A 48 -3.59 -4.29 26.66
N GLU A 49 -3.63 -3.87 25.40
CA GLU A 49 -3.29 -4.72 24.27
C GLU A 49 -2.67 -3.97 23.09
N ARG A 50 -2.13 -4.73 22.13
CA ARG A 50 -1.71 -4.21 20.83
C ARG A 50 -2.76 -4.60 19.82
N LEU A 51 -3.33 -3.60 19.17
CA LEU A 51 -4.25 -3.79 18.06
C LEU A 51 -3.45 -3.69 16.77
N ILE A 52 -3.76 -4.55 15.81
CA ILE A 52 -3.10 -4.59 14.50
C ILE A 52 -4.18 -4.68 13.43
N GLY A 53 -4.00 -4.02 12.28
CA GLY A 53 -4.97 -4.09 11.20
C GLY A 53 -6.09 -3.07 11.32
N ASP A 54 -7.29 -3.48 10.89
CA ASP A 54 -8.46 -2.61 10.84
C ASP A 54 -8.89 -2.13 12.24
N ALA A 55 -8.69 -2.96 13.26
CA ALA A 55 -8.91 -2.57 14.66
C ALA A 55 -8.01 -1.38 15.08
N ALA A 56 -6.74 -1.39 14.67
CA ALA A 56 -5.82 -0.29 14.93
C ALA A 56 -6.17 0.97 14.13
N LYS A 57 -6.56 0.80 12.85
CA LYS A 57 -7.02 1.92 12.01
C LYS A 57 -8.21 2.64 12.65
N ASN A 58 -9.18 1.90 13.19
CA ASN A 58 -10.34 2.46 13.90
C ASN A 58 -9.95 3.25 15.16
N GLN A 59 -8.88 2.84 15.86
CA GLN A 59 -8.37 3.55 17.04
C GLN A 59 -7.61 4.83 16.71
N SER A 60 -7.15 5.03 15.47
CA SER A 60 -6.36 6.22 15.08
C SER A 60 -7.07 7.55 15.36
N ILE A 61 -8.40 7.55 15.44
CA ILE A 61 -9.21 8.73 15.77
C ILE A 61 -9.03 9.11 17.25
N ILE A 62 -9.06 8.12 18.13
CA ILE A 62 -9.13 8.26 19.59
C ILE A 62 -7.73 8.24 20.22
N ASN A 63 -6.83 7.42 19.68
CA ASN A 63 -5.49 7.17 20.19
C ASN A 63 -4.40 7.46 19.13
N PRO A 64 -4.32 8.69 18.59
CA PRO A 64 -3.47 9.00 17.44
C PRO A 64 -1.96 8.92 17.73
N GLU A 65 -1.53 9.34 18.92
CA GLU A 65 -0.11 9.40 19.29
C GLU A 65 0.51 8.01 19.48
N ASN A 66 -0.33 7.00 19.76
CA ASN A 66 0.09 5.61 19.94
C ASN A 66 -0.44 4.69 18.83
N THR A 67 -0.93 5.26 17.73
CA THR A 67 -1.33 4.52 16.53
C THR A 67 -0.35 4.81 15.41
N VAL A 68 0.49 3.81 15.12
CA VAL A 68 1.56 3.87 14.14
C VAL A 68 1.06 3.34 12.80
N PHE A 69 1.34 4.08 11.74
CA PHE A 69 1.11 3.73 10.33
C PHE A 69 2.30 4.22 9.50
N ASP A 70 2.34 3.92 8.21
CA ASP A 70 3.40 4.39 7.31
C ASP A 70 4.83 3.95 7.70
N SER A 71 4.97 2.95 8.57
CA SER A 71 6.27 2.47 9.07
C SER A 71 7.22 2.02 7.95
N LYS A 72 6.67 1.58 6.80
CA LYS A 72 7.42 1.26 5.58
C LYS A 72 8.21 2.46 5.01
N ARG A 73 7.81 3.70 5.31
CA ARG A 73 8.55 4.91 4.93
C ARG A 73 9.83 5.09 5.76
N LEU A 74 9.88 4.52 6.96
CA LEU A 74 11.01 4.60 7.89
C LEU A 74 11.99 3.42 7.80
N ILE A 75 11.51 2.26 7.33
CA ILE A 75 12.30 1.03 7.34
C ILE A 75 13.60 1.17 6.55
N GLY A 76 14.72 0.81 7.19
CA GLY A 76 16.07 0.88 6.62
C GLY A 76 16.59 2.29 6.28
N ARG A 77 15.91 3.36 6.71
CA ARG A 77 16.34 4.75 6.54
C ARG A 77 17.12 5.28 7.74
N MET A 78 17.74 6.43 7.52
CA MET A 78 18.40 7.19 8.59
C MET A 78 17.47 8.29 9.09
N PHE A 79 17.52 8.57 10.40
CA PHE A 79 16.71 9.59 11.05
C PHE A 79 16.87 10.95 10.39
N ASN A 80 18.09 11.32 10.01
CA ASN A 80 18.39 12.61 9.38
C ASN A 80 18.09 12.67 7.87
N ASP A 81 17.58 11.59 7.25
CA ASP A 81 17.17 11.63 5.85
C ASP A 81 16.11 12.73 5.67
N LEU A 82 16.24 13.54 4.62
CA LEU A 82 15.32 14.65 4.37
C LEU A 82 13.86 14.19 4.28
N THR A 83 13.61 13.02 3.68
CA THR A 83 12.27 12.44 3.59
C THR A 83 11.73 12.05 4.97
N VAL A 84 12.57 11.46 5.84
CA VAL A 84 12.18 11.11 7.21
C VAL A 84 11.85 12.36 8.01
N GLN A 85 12.68 13.41 7.91
CA GLN A 85 12.43 14.67 8.61
C GLN A 85 11.17 15.41 8.10
N ALA A 86 10.81 15.25 6.83
CA ALA A 86 9.56 15.76 6.29
C ALA A 86 8.36 14.97 6.85
N ASP A 87 8.43 13.64 6.85
CA ASP A 87 7.35 12.77 7.31
C ASP A 87 7.07 12.91 8.81
N ILE A 88 8.12 13.08 9.64
CA ILE A 88 7.97 13.29 11.09
C ILE A 88 7.11 14.51 11.42
N LYS A 89 7.06 15.53 10.57
CA LYS A 89 6.29 16.75 10.82
C LYS A 89 4.79 16.55 10.65
N ILE A 90 4.36 15.50 9.95
CA ILE A 90 2.95 15.26 9.62
C ILE A 90 2.35 14.09 10.39
N TRP A 91 3.17 13.24 11.01
CA TRP A 91 2.68 12.13 11.82
C TRP A 91 2.26 12.57 13.23
N PRO A 92 1.19 11.97 13.78
CA PRO A 92 0.76 12.25 15.15
C PRO A 92 1.63 11.54 16.20
N PHE A 93 2.32 10.46 15.84
CA PHE A 93 3.18 9.71 16.75
C PHE A 93 4.62 10.24 16.72
N ARG A 94 5.35 10.03 17.82
CA ARG A 94 6.69 10.57 18.00
C ARG A 94 7.74 9.64 17.37
N VAL A 95 8.66 10.22 16.61
CA VAL A 95 9.86 9.53 16.10
C VAL A 95 11.10 10.24 16.64
N ILE A 96 12.01 9.48 17.24
CA ILE A 96 13.26 9.99 17.81
C ILE A 96 14.47 9.42 17.08
N ARG A 97 15.62 10.09 17.28
CA ARG A 97 16.91 9.61 16.81
C ARG A 97 17.43 8.53 17.75
N GLY A 98 17.49 7.31 17.26
CA GLY A 98 18.08 6.17 17.97
C GLY A 98 19.58 6.02 17.71
N PRO A 99 20.17 4.91 18.23
CA PRO A 99 21.55 4.53 17.98
C PRO A 99 21.87 4.48 16.47
N GLU A 100 23.11 4.81 16.12
CA GLU A 100 23.59 4.83 14.72
C GLU A 100 22.70 5.66 13.79
N ASN A 101 22.06 6.70 14.33
CA ASN A 101 21.19 7.60 13.59
C ASN A 101 19.99 6.89 12.95
N ARG A 102 19.56 5.75 13.49
CA ARG A 102 18.36 5.03 13.02
C ARG A 102 17.11 5.64 13.66
N PRO A 103 16.00 5.82 12.92
CA PRO A 103 14.76 6.32 13.51
C PRO A 103 14.16 5.28 14.45
N GLN A 104 13.59 5.73 15.57
CA GLN A 104 12.84 4.90 16.50
C GLN A 104 11.48 5.55 16.79
N ILE A 105 10.43 4.76 16.81
CA ILE A 105 9.05 5.18 17.04
C ILE A 105 8.75 5.03 18.53
N VAL A 106 8.19 6.06 19.14
CA VAL A 106 7.90 6.10 20.57
C VAL A 106 6.40 6.11 20.80
N VAL A 107 5.94 5.20 21.66
CA VAL A 107 4.52 5.01 22.00
C VAL A 107 4.38 4.74 23.50
N GLN A 108 3.23 5.05 24.07
CA GLN A 108 2.80 4.57 25.38
C GLN A 108 2.11 3.22 25.23
N PHE A 109 2.55 2.23 25.99
CA PHE A 109 1.97 0.89 25.99
C PHE A 109 1.96 0.34 27.41
N LYS A 110 0.78 -0.01 27.93
CA LYS A 110 0.59 -0.50 29.31
C LYS A 110 1.16 0.46 30.37
N GLY A 111 0.93 1.76 30.20
CA GLY A 111 1.44 2.80 31.11
C GLY A 111 2.96 3.05 31.07
N GLU A 112 3.68 2.43 30.13
CA GLU A 112 5.12 2.62 29.96
C GLU A 112 5.46 3.15 28.57
N GLU A 113 6.46 4.03 28.50
CA GLU A 113 7.05 4.44 27.22
C GLU A 113 7.82 3.27 26.61
N LYS A 114 7.47 2.92 25.37
CA LYS A 114 8.14 1.91 24.56
C LYS A 114 8.72 2.55 23.31
N VAL A 115 9.86 2.03 22.89
CA VAL A 115 10.61 2.48 21.73
C VAL A 115 10.77 1.29 20.79
N PHE A 116 10.37 1.46 19.54
CA PHE A 116 10.42 0.42 18.51
C PHE A 116 11.20 0.89 17.28
N TYR A 117 11.98 0.00 16.69
CA TYR A 117 12.48 0.18 15.34
C TYR A 117 11.37 -0.04 14.30
N PRO A 118 11.48 0.58 13.10
CA PRO A 118 10.49 0.40 12.04
C PRO A 118 10.29 -1.07 11.62
N GLU A 119 11.33 -1.89 11.63
CA GLU A 119 11.22 -3.32 11.33
C GLU A 119 10.45 -4.09 12.41
N GLU A 120 10.46 -3.66 13.67
CA GLU A 120 9.65 -4.28 14.74
C GLU A 120 8.17 -3.96 14.55
N ILE A 121 7.84 -2.73 14.15
CA ILE A 121 6.47 -2.36 13.77
C ILE A 121 6.01 -3.15 12.54
N SER A 122 6.87 -3.27 11.53
CA SER A 122 6.58 -4.07 10.34
C SER A 122 6.43 -5.56 10.67
N ALA A 123 7.19 -6.08 11.63
CA ALA A 123 7.08 -7.45 12.12
C ALA A 123 5.72 -7.73 12.76
N MET A 124 5.11 -6.75 13.44
CA MET A 124 3.76 -6.89 13.99
C MET A 124 2.72 -7.03 12.86
N VAL A 125 2.85 -6.27 11.77
CA VAL A 125 1.99 -6.44 10.58
C VAL A 125 2.19 -7.80 9.94
N LEU A 126 3.44 -8.24 9.77
CA LEU A 126 3.76 -9.56 9.22
C LEU A 126 3.27 -10.71 10.10
N LEU A 127 3.33 -10.55 11.42
CA LEU A 127 2.75 -11.51 12.37
C LEU A 127 1.24 -11.62 12.17
N LYS A 128 0.53 -10.49 12.01
CA LYS A 128 -0.90 -10.51 11.70
C LYS A 128 -1.20 -11.21 10.36
N MET A 129 -0.37 -10.99 9.33
CA MET A 129 -0.52 -11.67 8.03
C MET A 129 -0.31 -13.18 8.16
N LYS A 130 0.66 -13.60 8.98
CA LYS A 130 0.90 -15.00 9.32
C LYS A 130 -0.30 -15.60 10.05
N GLU A 131 -0.82 -14.94 11.09
CA GLU A 131 -1.98 -15.40 11.86
C GLU A 131 -3.23 -15.58 10.98
N ILE A 132 -3.48 -14.64 10.06
CA ILE A 132 -4.57 -14.74 9.06
C ILE A 132 -4.39 -16.00 8.20
N ALA A 133 -3.17 -16.24 7.71
CA ALA A 133 -2.90 -17.42 6.90
C ALA A 133 -3.00 -18.73 7.69
N GLU A 134 -2.54 -18.75 8.95
CA GLU A 134 -2.62 -19.91 9.84
C GLU A 134 -4.07 -20.26 10.18
N ALA A 135 -4.90 -19.25 10.48
CA ALA A 135 -6.32 -19.43 10.72
C ALA A 135 -7.04 -20.02 9.49
N TYR A 136 -6.69 -19.55 8.29
CA TYR A 136 -7.25 -20.06 7.04
C TYR A 136 -6.82 -21.50 6.71
N LEU A 137 -5.54 -21.82 6.93
CA LEU A 137 -4.96 -23.12 6.59
C LEU A 137 -5.14 -24.19 7.68
N GLY A 138 -5.49 -23.79 8.90
CA GLY A 138 -5.62 -24.69 10.06
C GLY A 138 -4.29 -25.30 10.53
N ARG A 139 -3.15 -24.67 10.21
CA ARG A 139 -1.80 -25.13 10.56
C ARG A 139 -0.82 -23.96 10.61
N THR A 140 0.28 -24.15 11.33
CA THR A 140 1.38 -23.18 11.42
C THR A 140 2.01 -22.90 10.05
N VAL A 141 2.33 -21.64 9.80
CA VAL A 141 3.00 -21.16 8.58
C VAL A 141 4.39 -20.70 8.94
N ARG A 142 5.39 -21.29 8.28
CA ARG A 142 6.81 -20.98 8.54
C ARG A 142 7.45 -20.16 7.43
N TYR A 143 7.10 -20.40 6.18
CA TYR A 143 7.82 -19.84 5.03
C TYR A 143 7.06 -18.70 4.37
N ALA A 144 7.79 -17.66 3.99
CA ALA A 144 7.20 -16.53 3.27
C ALA A 144 8.09 -16.00 2.15
N VAL A 145 7.45 -15.48 1.11
CA VAL A 145 8.02 -14.53 0.16
C VAL A 145 7.40 -13.17 0.47
N ILE A 146 8.24 -12.16 0.69
CA ILE A 146 7.77 -10.80 1.03
C ILE A 146 8.16 -9.85 -0.10
N THR A 147 7.26 -8.96 -0.49
CA THR A 147 7.51 -7.96 -1.53
C THR A 147 8.06 -6.65 -0.97
N VAL A 148 8.84 -5.94 -1.79
CA VAL A 148 9.34 -4.59 -1.52
C VAL A 148 9.34 -3.75 -2.79
N PRO A 149 9.34 -2.42 -2.70
CA PRO A 149 9.47 -1.57 -3.87
C PRO A 149 10.78 -1.82 -4.62
N ALA A 150 10.77 -1.70 -5.94
CA ALA A 150 11.96 -1.99 -6.75
C ALA A 150 13.16 -1.06 -6.42
N TYR A 151 12.90 0.18 -5.99
CA TYR A 151 13.93 1.15 -5.60
C TYR A 151 14.50 0.93 -4.19
N PHE A 152 13.98 -0.01 -3.41
CA PHE A 152 14.53 -0.30 -2.07
C PHE A 152 16.00 -0.72 -2.17
N ASN A 153 16.85 -0.04 -1.41
CA ASN A 153 18.26 -0.37 -1.30
C ASN A 153 18.50 -1.60 -0.39
N ASN A 154 19.77 -2.01 -0.26
CA ASN A 154 20.13 -3.20 0.52
C ASN A 154 19.74 -3.10 2.01
N LEU A 155 19.84 -1.91 2.63
CA LEU A 155 19.47 -1.71 4.03
C LEU A 155 17.97 -1.88 4.23
N GLN A 156 17.16 -1.32 3.34
CA GLN A 156 15.70 -1.43 3.42
C GLN A 156 15.22 -2.87 3.16
N ARG A 157 15.84 -3.57 2.20
CA ARG A 157 15.59 -4.99 1.94
C ARG A 157 15.96 -5.86 3.13
N GLN A 158 17.12 -5.61 3.73
CA GLN A 158 17.57 -6.35 4.90
C GLN A 158 16.64 -6.10 6.09
N ALA A 159 16.30 -4.85 6.40
CA ALA A 159 15.38 -4.51 7.48
C ALA A 159 13.97 -5.13 7.27
N THR A 160 13.49 -5.23 6.03
CA THR A 160 12.22 -5.93 5.73
C THR A 160 12.34 -7.44 5.96
N LYS A 161 13.48 -8.04 5.61
CA LYS A 161 13.77 -9.46 5.89
C LYS A 161 13.88 -9.72 7.40
N ASP A 162 14.49 -8.80 8.13
CA ASP A 162 14.61 -8.84 9.58
C ASP A 162 13.22 -8.76 10.23
N ALA A 163 12.33 -7.89 9.74
CA ALA A 163 10.93 -7.84 10.17
C ALA A 163 10.22 -9.20 10.00
N GLY A 164 10.42 -9.86 8.86
CA GLY A 164 9.91 -11.22 8.63
C GLY A 164 10.46 -12.22 9.65
N THR A 165 11.76 -12.17 9.93
CA THR A 165 12.41 -13.04 10.91
C THR A 165 11.86 -12.81 12.33
N ILE A 166 11.69 -11.54 12.74
CA ILE A 166 11.11 -11.15 14.03
C ILE A 166 9.66 -11.66 14.17
N SER A 167 8.88 -11.67 13.08
CA SER A 167 7.52 -12.23 13.05
C SER A 167 7.46 -13.78 13.10
N GLY A 168 8.62 -14.44 13.14
CA GLY A 168 8.72 -15.90 13.14
C GLY A 168 8.45 -16.53 11.77
N LEU A 169 8.74 -15.80 10.69
CA LEU A 169 8.75 -16.30 9.31
C LEU A 169 10.19 -16.54 8.84
N ASP A 170 10.44 -17.66 8.19
CA ASP A 170 11.63 -17.89 7.37
C ASP A 170 11.38 -17.30 5.98
N VAL A 171 11.97 -16.12 5.75
CA VAL A 171 11.84 -15.35 4.52
C VAL A 171 12.69 -15.97 3.42
N LYS A 172 12.06 -16.80 2.59
CA LYS A 172 12.71 -17.51 1.47
C LYS A 172 13.22 -16.55 0.41
N ARG A 173 12.48 -15.47 0.15
CA ARG A 173 12.89 -14.47 -0.84
C ARG A 173 12.24 -13.13 -0.56
N ILE A 174 13.01 -12.08 -0.77
CA ILE A 174 12.50 -10.72 -0.99
C ILE A 174 12.39 -10.51 -2.50
N ILE A 175 11.21 -10.16 -3.01
CA ILE A 175 11.01 -9.86 -4.43
C ILE A 175 10.51 -8.44 -4.62
N ASN A 176 10.73 -7.89 -5.82
CA ASN A 176 10.20 -6.57 -6.14
C ASN A 176 8.70 -6.66 -6.38
N GLU A 177 7.93 -5.72 -5.85
CA GLU A 177 6.50 -5.53 -6.12
C GLU A 177 6.16 -5.54 -7.62
N PRO A 178 6.83 -4.77 -8.50
CA PRO A 178 6.54 -4.83 -9.93
C PRO A 178 6.84 -6.20 -10.54
N THR A 179 7.85 -6.92 -10.04
CA THR A 179 8.14 -8.29 -10.49
C THR A 179 7.05 -9.26 -10.02
N ALA A 180 6.56 -9.13 -8.78
CA ALA A 180 5.45 -9.91 -8.28
C ALA A 180 4.18 -9.66 -9.11
N ALA A 181 3.85 -8.40 -9.38
CA ALA A 181 2.74 -8.05 -10.27
C ALA A 181 2.92 -8.70 -11.65
N ALA A 182 4.10 -8.64 -12.26
CA ALA A 182 4.35 -9.29 -13.54
C ALA A 182 4.15 -10.82 -13.50
N ILE A 183 4.58 -11.48 -12.43
CA ILE A 183 4.35 -12.91 -12.21
C ILE A 183 2.85 -13.21 -12.11
N ALA A 184 2.08 -12.38 -11.39
CA ALA A 184 0.65 -12.59 -11.23
C ALA A 184 -0.09 -12.62 -12.57
N TYR A 185 0.25 -11.70 -13.48
CA TYR A 185 -0.33 -11.60 -14.82
C TYR A 185 0.13 -12.68 -15.81
N GLY A 186 0.93 -13.66 -15.36
CA GLY A 186 1.31 -14.83 -16.15
C GLY A 186 2.41 -14.56 -17.17
N TYR A 187 3.17 -13.46 -17.02
CA TYR A 187 4.33 -13.18 -17.88
C TYR A 187 5.52 -14.10 -17.58
N ASP A 188 5.45 -14.94 -16.55
CA ASP A 188 6.40 -16.04 -16.33
C ASP A 188 6.25 -17.16 -17.37
N LYS A 189 5.14 -17.21 -18.12
CA LYS A 189 4.83 -18.29 -19.10
C LYS A 189 4.98 -17.88 -20.56
N THR A 190 5.47 -16.68 -20.87
CA THR A 190 5.56 -16.19 -22.24
C THR A 190 6.75 -16.81 -23.01
N ASN A 191 6.50 -17.22 -24.25
CA ASN A 191 7.49 -17.75 -25.20
C ASN A 191 8.62 -16.75 -25.49
N SER A 192 9.72 -17.26 -26.06
CA SER A 192 11.08 -16.70 -26.24
C SER A 192 11.30 -15.22 -26.57
N ASP A 193 10.29 -14.48 -27.01
CA ASP A 193 10.43 -13.08 -27.42
C ASP A 193 10.43 -12.16 -26.19
N GLU A 194 11.39 -11.22 -26.17
CA GLU A 194 11.49 -10.23 -25.09
C GLU A 194 10.25 -9.35 -25.05
N LYS A 195 9.61 -9.28 -23.88
CA LYS A 195 8.45 -8.43 -23.64
C LYS A 195 8.80 -7.33 -22.66
N ILE A 196 8.64 -6.08 -23.10
CA ILE A 196 8.81 -4.90 -22.26
C ILE A 196 7.44 -4.47 -21.74
N ILE A 197 7.24 -4.50 -20.44
CA ILE A 197 5.99 -4.04 -19.80
C ILE A 197 6.26 -2.87 -18.86
N MET A 198 5.25 -2.04 -18.65
CA MET A 198 5.25 -1.02 -17.61
C MET A 198 4.29 -1.44 -16.51
N ILE A 199 4.75 -1.42 -15.26
CA ILE A 199 3.90 -1.50 -14.08
C ILE A 199 3.64 -0.07 -13.61
N PHE A 200 2.37 0.29 -13.52
CA PHE A 200 1.89 1.55 -12.95
C PHE A 200 1.15 1.23 -11.65
N ASP A 201 1.83 1.42 -10.52
CA ASP A 201 1.33 1.13 -9.19
C ASP A 201 0.97 2.43 -8.47
N LEU A 202 -0.33 2.70 -8.31
CA LEU A 202 -0.82 3.86 -7.56
C LEU A 202 -1.58 3.36 -6.33
N GLY A 203 -0.88 3.35 -5.20
CA GLY A 203 -1.38 2.87 -3.91
C GLY A 203 -2.09 3.94 -3.09
N GLY A 204 -2.11 3.71 -1.78
CA GLY A 204 -2.67 4.64 -0.79
C GLY A 204 -1.80 5.87 -0.54
N GLY A 205 -0.46 5.71 -0.52
CA GLY A 205 0.46 6.82 -0.22
C GLY A 205 1.62 6.99 -1.20
N ASN A 206 1.75 6.11 -2.19
CA ASN A 206 2.86 6.12 -3.14
C ASN A 206 2.39 5.81 -4.57
N LEU A 207 3.13 6.38 -5.52
CA LEU A 207 3.09 6.08 -6.93
C LEU A 207 4.43 5.50 -7.34
N ASP A 208 4.43 4.27 -7.82
CA ASP A 208 5.62 3.58 -8.31
C ASP A 208 5.41 3.14 -9.77
N VAL A 209 6.31 3.58 -10.65
CA VAL A 209 6.30 3.24 -12.07
C VAL A 209 7.58 2.51 -12.42
N SER A 210 7.45 1.28 -12.89
CA SER A 210 8.59 0.42 -13.24
C SER A 210 8.48 -0.09 -14.67
N ILE A 211 9.58 -0.09 -15.42
CA ILE A 211 9.66 -0.79 -16.71
C ILE A 211 10.43 -2.09 -16.50
N LEU A 212 9.84 -3.20 -16.95
CA LEU A 212 10.40 -4.53 -16.87
C LEU A 212 10.63 -5.08 -18.28
N ALA A 213 11.81 -5.64 -18.53
CA ALA A 213 12.04 -6.56 -19.64
C ALA A 213 11.88 -8.00 -19.13
N ILE A 214 11.11 -8.79 -19.87
CA ILE A 214 10.74 -10.16 -19.52
C ILE A 214 11.18 -11.07 -20.65
N GLN A 215 12.02 -12.06 -20.34
CA GLN A 215 12.47 -13.06 -21.30
C GLN A 215 12.77 -14.38 -20.57
N ASN A 216 12.20 -15.50 -21.02
CA ASN A 216 12.47 -16.85 -20.47
C ASN A 216 12.37 -16.92 -18.93
N MET A 217 11.28 -16.39 -18.35
CA MET A 217 11.06 -16.29 -16.90
C MET A 217 12.05 -15.39 -16.13
N SER A 218 12.96 -14.70 -16.83
CA SER A 218 13.83 -13.68 -16.26
C SER A 218 13.15 -12.32 -16.32
N PHE A 219 13.08 -11.65 -15.17
CA PHE A 219 12.51 -10.33 -15.01
C PHE A 219 13.64 -9.34 -14.71
N LYS A 220 13.91 -8.42 -15.65
CA LYS A 220 14.91 -7.37 -15.48
C LYS A 220 14.21 -6.03 -15.33
N VAL A 221 14.42 -5.37 -14.18
CA VAL A 221 14.02 -3.98 -13.98
C VAL A 221 14.92 -3.10 -14.84
N MET A 222 14.34 -2.44 -15.84
CA MET A 222 15.06 -1.53 -16.74
C MET A 222 15.20 -0.13 -16.13
N GLY A 223 14.16 0.32 -15.42
CA GLY A 223 14.13 1.61 -14.76
C GLY A 223 12.92 1.75 -13.87
N THR A 224 13.06 2.60 -12.86
CA THR A 224 12.01 2.92 -11.90
C THR A 224 11.92 4.42 -11.73
N SER A 225 10.71 4.93 -11.58
CA SER A 225 10.41 6.30 -11.20
C SER A 225 9.18 6.28 -10.31
N GLY A 226 8.86 7.37 -9.63
CA GLY A 226 7.70 7.41 -8.76
C GLY A 226 7.60 8.71 -8.00
N ASN A 227 6.57 8.80 -7.17
CA ASN A 227 6.45 9.79 -6.13
C ASN A 227 6.08 9.06 -4.84
N THR A 228 6.98 9.11 -3.85
CA THR A 228 6.77 8.43 -2.57
C THR A 228 5.66 9.07 -1.74
N HIS A 229 5.18 10.26 -2.08
CA HIS A 229 4.22 11.06 -1.33
C HIS A 229 3.04 11.48 -2.21
N LEU A 230 2.60 10.56 -3.08
CA LEU A 230 1.44 10.76 -3.93
C LEU A 230 0.64 9.46 -3.98
N GLY A 231 -0.58 9.48 -3.49
CA GLY A 231 -1.48 8.34 -3.54
C GLY A 231 -2.92 8.67 -3.20
N GLY A 232 -3.69 7.62 -2.90
CA GLY A 232 -5.10 7.71 -2.53
C GLY A 232 -5.40 8.69 -1.38
N GLU A 233 -4.50 8.80 -0.41
CA GLU A 233 -4.67 9.67 0.76
C GLU A 233 -4.57 11.16 0.42
N ASP A 234 -3.76 11.53 -0.57
CA ASP A 234 -3.69 12.92 -1.04
C ASP A 234 -5.00 13.33 -1.72
N PHE A 235 -5.63 12.39 -2.42
CA PHE A 235 -6.94 12.60 -3.01
C PHE A 235 -8.04 12.73 -1.95
N ASP A 236 -7.94 11.93 -0.87
CA ASP A 236 -8.84 12.06 0.28
C ASP A 236 -8.70 13.44 0.93
N ASN A 237 -7.46 13.93 1.10
CA ASN A 237 -7.20 15.24 1.70
C ASN A 237 -7.79 16.40 0.87
N ARG A 238 -7.85 16.29 -0.46
CA ARG A 238 -8.55 17.27 -1.31
C ARG A 238 -10.05 17.28 -1.07
N ILE A 239 -10.67 16.11 -0.91
CA ILE A 239 -12.09 16.00 -0.54
C ILE A 239 -12.32 16.58 0.86
N VAL A 240 -11.45 16.27 1.83
CA VAL A 240 -11.52 16.83 3.18
C VAL A 240 -11.45 18.35 3.14
N GLY A 241 -10.52 18.94 2.38
CA GLY A 241 -10.40 20.38 2.22
C GLY A 241 -11.66 21.02 1.64
N PHE A 242 -12.25 20.40 0.61
CA PHE A 242 -13.54 20.82 0.06
C PHE A 242 -14.66 20.78 1.13
N CYS A 243 -14.77 19.67 1.87
CA CYS A 243 -15.79 19.49 2.88
C CYS A 243 -15.62 20.43 4.09
N VAL A 244 -14.39 20.76 4.48
CA VAL A 244 -14.11 21.74 5.55
C VAL A 244 -14.63 23.12 5.19
N GLU A 245 -14.37 23.59 3.97
CA GLU A 245 -14.87 24.89 3.51
C GLU A 245 -16.40 24.88 3.36
N ASP A 246 -16.98 23.81 2.79
CA ASP A 246 -18.43 23.66 2.67
C ASP A 246 -19.13 23.61 4.04
N PHE A 247 -18.58 22.88 5.01
CA PHE A 247 -19.10 22.84 6.39
C PHE A 247 -19.02 24.21 7.04
N LYS A 248 -17.91 24.94 6.87
CA LYS A 248 -17.76 26.30 7.38
C LYS A 248 -18.79 27.26 6.80
N ILE A 249 -19.10 27.15 5.51
CA ILE A 249 -20.16 27.94 4.86
C ILE A 249 -21.54 27.60 5.43
N LYS A 250 -21.85 26.30 5.64
CA LYS A 250 -23.17 25.84 6.11
C LYS A 250 -23.42 26.10 7.60
N SER A 251 -22.41 25.92 8.44
CA SER A 251 -22.54 25.97 9.92
C SER A 251 -21.98 27.24 10.54
N GLY A 252 -21.08 27.95 9.85
CA GLY A 252 -20.30 29.05 10.41
C GLY A 252 -19.09 28.60 11.26
N ILE A 253 -18.87 27.30 11.45
CA ILE A 253 -17.82 26.74 12.33
C ILE A 253 -16.61 26.31 11.49
N ASP A 254 -15.41 26.76 11.88
CA ASP A 254 -14.15 26.33 11.28
C ASP A 254 -13.56 25.13 12.04
N ILE A 255 -13.47 23.98 11.37
CA ILE A 255 -12.97 22.73 11.96
C ILE A 255 -11.50 22.46 11.66
N LYS A 256 -10.76 23.38 11.03
CA LYS A 256 -9.36 23.17 10.63
C LYS A 256 -8.41 22.80 11.77
N SER A 257 -8.71 23.23 13.00
CA SER A 257 -7.94 22.88 14.20
C SER A 257 -8.53 21.71 14.98
N ASN A 258 -9.69 21.20 14.59
CA ASN A 258 -10.37 20.10 15.28
C ASN A 258 -9.95 18.75 14.69
N ASN A 259 -8.88 18.19 15.23
CA ASN A 259 -8.31 16.91 14.78
C ASN A 259 -9.32 15.75 14.81
N ILE A 260 -10.27 15.73 15.75
CA ILE A 260 -11.28 14.68 15.84
C ILE A 260 -12.27 14.80 14.67
N ALA A 261 -12.78 16.02 14.42
CA ALA A 261 -13.68 16.28 13.29
C ALA A 261 -13.01 15.98 11.94
N LEU A 262 -11.76 16.41 11.76
CA LEU A 262 -11.00 16.14 10.54
C LEU A 262 -10.79 14.65 10.27
N ARG A 263 -10.56 13.84 11.31
CA ARG A 263 -10.40 12.38 11.16
C ARG A 263 -11.71 11.67 10.83
N LYS A 264 -12.82 12.05 11.48
CA LYS A 264 -14.16 11.57 11.10
C LYS A 264 -14.44 11.87 9.63
N LEU A 265 -14.13 13.10 9.22
CA LEU A 265 -14.32 13.54 7.84
C LEU A 265 -13.43 12.77 6.86
N LYS A 266 -12.14 12.59 7.16
CA LYS A 266 -11.22 11.81 6.31
C LYS A 266 -11.73 10.39 6.05
N ALA A 267 -12.28 9.72 7.08
CA ALA A 267 -12.81 8.36 6.93
C ALA A 267 -14.01 8.30 5.96
N GLU A 268 -14.95 9.24 6.06
CA GLU A 268 -16.09 9.29 5.13
C GLU A 268 -15.68 9.78 3.72
N CYS A 269 -14.68 10.66 3.62
CA CYS A 269 -14.10 11.06 2.34
C CYS A 269 -13.44 9.89 1.59
N GLU A 270 -12.70 9.02 2.29
CA GLU A 270 -12.10 7.81 1.70
C GLU A 270 -13.20 6.89 1.13
N LYS A 271 -14.28 6.66 1.88
CA LYS A 271 -15.44 5.87 1.43
C LYS A 271 -16.09 6.49 0.20
N ALA A 272 -16.34 7.80 0.21
CA ALA A 272 -16.93 8.52 -0.92
C ALA A 272 -16.05 8.42 -2.17
N LYS A 273 -14.71 8.57 -2.03
CA LYS A 273 -13.74 8.39 -3.13
C LYS A 273 -13.84 7.01 -3.77
N ILE A 274 -13.95 5.95 -2.96
CA ILE A 274 -14.10 4.57 -3.44
C ILE A 274 -15.40 4.43 -4.24
N VAL A 275 -16.51 4.96 -3.73
CA VAL A 275 -17.82 4.91 -4.41
C VAL A 275 -17.80 5.67 -5.73
N ILE A 276 -17.28 6.90 -5.77
CA ILE A 276 -17.25 7.72 -7.00
C ILE A 276 -16.28 7.20 -8.07
N SER A 277 -15.38 6.28 -7.70
CA SER A 277 -14.56 5.55 -8.68
C SER A 277 -15.39 4.60 -9.54
N SER A 278 -16.59 4.21 -9.10
CA SER A 278 -17.53 3.35 -9.84
C SER A 278 -18.82 4.06 -10.24
N ILE A 279 -19.37 4.92 -9.37
CA ILE A 279 -20.63 5.65 -9.56
C ILE A 279 -20.35 7.14 -9.80
N SER A 280 -21.28 7.91 -10.36
CA SER A 280 -21.08 9.34 -10.65
C SER A 280 -21.11 10.25 -9.42
N GLN A 281 -21.63 9.80 -8.28
CA GLN A 281 -21.72 10.59 -7.04
C GLN A 281 -21.77 9.71 -5.79
N ALA A 282 -21.45 10.29 -4.63
CA ALA A 282 -21.56 9.68 -3.31
C ALA A 282 -21.98 10.72 -2.27
N SER A 283 -22.69 10.30 -1.22
CA SER A 283 -22.96 11.14 -0.05
C SER A 283 -21.85 10.98 0.99
N ILE A 284 -21.58 12.07 1.70
CA ILE A 284 -20.73 12.14 2.89
C ILE A 284 -21.65 12.61 4.02
N GLU A 285 -21.86 11.75 5.00
CA GLU A 285 -22.84 11.93 6.06
C GLU A 285 -22.17 11.65 7.41
N ILE A 286 -22.18 12.65 8.31
CA ILE A 286 -21.57 12.54 9.62
C ILE A 286 -22.50 13.17 10.65
N ASP A 287 -23.05 12.32 11.52
CA ASP A 287 -23.81 12.78 12.69
C ASP A 287 -22.86 13.44 13.70
N SER A 288 -23.26 14.61 14.19
CA SER A 288 -22.53 15.42 15.17
C SER A 288 -21.03 15.52 14.84
N LEU A 289 -20.70 16.14 13.71
CA LEU A 289 -19.33 16.38 13.28
C LEU A 289 -18.57 17.22 14.31
N VAL A 290 -19.16 18.34 14.74
CA VAL A 290 -18.66 19.20 15.83
C VAL A 290 -19.84 19.94 16.47
N GLU A 291 -19.80 20.16 17.78
CA GLU A 291 -20.80 20.97 18.51
C GLU A 291 -22.28 20.58 18.28
N GLY A 292 -22.53 19.30 18.01
CA GLY A 292 -23.88 18.79 17.71
C GLY A 292 -24.40 19.15 16.31
N CYS A 293 -23.57 19.75 15.45
CA CYS A 293 -23.89 19.99 14.05
C CYS A 293 -23.61 18.75 13.21
N ASP A 294 -24.64 18.24 12.57
CA ASP A 294 -24.53 17.19 11.56
C ASP A 294 -23.93 17.76 10.26
N TYR A 295 -23.27 16.90 9.48
CA TYR A 295 -22.76 17.26 8.16
C TYR A 295 -23.29 16.34 7.08
N PHE A 296 -23.80 16.94 6.01
CA PHE A 296 -24.26 16.26 4.81
C PHE A 296 -23.80 17.01 3.56
N VAL A 297 -23.17 16.29 2.64
CA VAL A 297 -22.86 16.78 1.28
C VAL A 297 -22.89 15.64 0.27
N VAL A 298 -23.25 15.94 -0.97
CA VAL A 298 -23.08 15.03 -2.10
C VAL A 298 -21.89 15.50 -2.91
N ILE A 299 -20.91 14.61 -3.12
CA ILE A 299 -19.76 14.85 -4.00
C ILE A 299 -19.96 14.10 -5.31
N THR A 300 -19.79 14.81 -6.44
CA THR A 300 -19.82 14.19 -7.77
C THR A 300 -18.41 13.83 -8.24
N ARG A 301 -18.32 12.87 -9.16
CA ARG A 301 -17.06 12.50 -9.81
C ARG A 301 -16.43 13.69 -10.51
N GLU A 302 -17.22 14.53 -11.18
CA GLU A 302 -16.72 15.73 -11.85
C GLU A 302 -16.04 16.67 -10.86
N LYS A 303 -16.65 16.90 -9.69
CA LYS A 303 -16.05 17.74 -8.65
C LYS A 303 -14.77 17.12 -8.09
N PHE A 304 -14.77 15.81 -7.84
CA PHE A 304 -13.59 15.09 -7.39
C PHE A 304 -12.44 15.17 -8.39
N GLU A 305 -12.73 15.04 -9.69
CA GLU A 305 -11.74 15.20 -10.75
C GLU A 305 -11.21 16.63 -10.85
N GLU A 306 -12.09 17.63 -10.72
CA GLU A 306 -11.72 19.04 -10.73
C GLU A 306 -10.69 19.36 -9.63
N ILE A 307 -10.98 18.96 -8.38
CA ILE A 307 -10.13 19.31 -7.22
C ILE A 307 -8.83 18.50 -7.14
N ASN A 308 -8.67 17.45 -7.95
CA ASN A 308 -7.48 16.57 -7.98
C ASN A 308 -6.74 16.59 -9.33
N MET A 309 -7.15 17.43 -10.29
CA MET A 309 -6.62 17.38 -11.65
C MET A 309 -5.09 17.56 -11.69
N ASP A 310 -4.55 18.43 -10.83
CA ASP A 310 -3.11 18.66 -10.72
C ASP A 310 -2.36 17.41 -10.27
N TYR A 311 -2.84 16.71 -9.24
CA TYR A 311 -2.26 15.43 -8.83
C TYR A 311 -2.41 14.33 -9.89
N PHE A 312 -3.54 14.28 -10.59
CA PHE A 312 -3.74 13.30 -11.67
C PHE A 312 -2.80 13.54 -12.86
N ILE A 313 -2.49 14.80 -13.18
CA ILE A 313 -1.47 15.16 -14.16
C ILE A 313 -0.08 14.79 -13.63
N GLU A 314 0.20 15.06 -12.35
CA GLU A 314 1.47 14.72 -11.69
C GLU A 314 1.75 13.21 -11.76
N CYS A 315 0.71 12.36 -11.70
CA CYS A 315 0.86 10.91 -11.87
C CYS A 315 1.49 10.50 -13.21
N ILE A 316 1.41 11.33 -14.25
CA ILE A 316 1.99 11.05 -15.57
C ILE A 316 3.49 11.40 -15.62
N TYR A 317 3.96 12.31 -14.77
CA TYR A 317 5.37 12.73 -14.77
C TYR A 317 6.34 11.56 -14.52
N PRO A 318 6.12 10.67 -13.53
CA PRO A 318 6.96 9.50 -13.34
C PRO A 318 7.01 8.56 -14.56
N VAL A 319 5.90 8.46 -15.31
CA VAL A 319 5.80 7.67 -16.54
C VAL A 319 6.70 8.25 -17.63
N GLU A 320 6.66 9.57 -17.84
CA GLU A 320 7.55 10.25 -18.78
C GLU A 320 9.02 10.12 -18.37
N LYS A 321 9.29 10.29 -17.08
CA LYS A 321 10.65 10.21 -16.54
C LYS A 321 11.25 8.82 -16.75
N VAL A 322 10.54 7.74 -16.41
CA VAL A 322 11.09 6.39 -16.56
C VAL A 322 11.31 6.00 -18.03
N LEU A 323 10.45 6.44 -18.95
CA LEU A 323 10.67 6.25 -20.39
C LEU A 323 11.93 6.97 -20.87
N ARG A 324 12.14 8.20 -20.41
CA ARG A 324 13.36 8.99 -20.73
C ARG A 324 14.61 8.33 -20.18
N ASP A 325 14.59 7.94 -18.91
CA ASP A 325 15.74 7.34 -18.21
C ASP A 325 16.13 5.99 -18.83
N THR A 326 15.14 5.24 -19.34
CA THR A 326 15.37 3.97 -20.06
C THR A 326 15.61 4.14 -21.56
N SER A 327 15.51 5.38 -22.07
CA SER A 327 15.59 5.69 -23.51
C SER A 327 14.59 4.89 -24.37
N LEU A 328 13.44 4.53 -23.80
CA LEU A 328 12.38 3.78 -24.47
C LEU A 328 11.28 4.73 -24.97
N ASN A 329 10.76 4.44 -26.16
CA ASN A 329 9.58 5.08 -26.70
C ASN A 329 8.30 4.38 -26.22
N LYS A 330 7.20 5.13 -26.16
CA LYS A 330 5.86 4.62 -25.75
C LYS A 330 5.41 3.38 -26.53
N ASN A 331 5.79 3.29 -27.80
CA ASN A 331 5.42 2.20 -28.71
C ASN A 331 6.21 0.90 -28.43
N GLN A 332 7.33 0.99 -27.72
CA GLN A 332 8.14 -0.17 -27.33
C GLN A 332 7.63 -0.84 -26.04
N ILE A 333 6.78 -0.16 -25.28
CA ILE A 333 6.06 -0.76 -24.16
C ILE A 333 4.99 -1.67 -24.75
N HIS A 334 5.03 -2.96 -24.48
CA HIS A 334 4.05 -3.92 -25.01
C HIS A 334 2.74 -3.82 -24.22
N GLU A 335 2.84 -3.77 -22.89
CA GLU A 335 1.69 -3.70 -21.99
C GLU A 335 1.91 -2.70 -20.86
N VAL A 336 0.81 -2.11 -20.38
CA VAL A 336 0.77 -1.23 -19.21
C VAL A 336 -0.14 -1.90 -18.19
N VAL A 337 0.44 -2.41 -17.11
CA VAL A 337 -0.23 -3.15 -16.05
C VAL A 337 -0.57 -2.20 -14.92
N LEU A 338 -1.82 -2.21 -14.48
CA LEU A 338 -2.28 -1.41 -13.34
C LEU A 338 -2.13 -2.20 -12.04
N VAL A 339 -1.65 -1.54 -11.00
CA VAL A 339 -1.53 -2.08 -9.65
C VAL A 339 -1.94 -0.99 -8.65
N GLY A 340 -2.49 -1.37 -7.50
CA GLY A 340 -2.86 -0.45 -6.43
C GLY A 340 -4.25 0.17 -6.61
N GLY A 341 -5.00 0.26 -5.52
CA GLY A 341 -6.43 0.60 -5.54
C GLY A 341 -6.76 1.96 -6.14
N SER A 342 -5.86 2.94 -6.07
CA SER A 342 -6.10 4.27 -6.62
C SER A 342 -6.05 4.29 -8.16
N THR A 343 -5.53 3.24 -8.81
CA THR A 343 -5.66 3.08 -10.27
C THR A 343 -7.09 2.80 -10.73
N ARG A 344 -8.02 2.52 -9.81
CA ARG A 344 -9.46 2.40 -10.13
C ARG A 344 -10.10 3.73 -10.52
N ILE A 345 -9.47 4.86 -10.18
CA ILE A 345 -9.98 6.19 -10.51
C ILE A 345 -10.06 6.36 -12.04
N PRO A 346 -11.26 6.58 -12.62
CA PRO A 346 -11.44 6.65 -14.07
C PRO A 346 -10.55 7.69 -14.75
N LYS A 347 -10.35 8.85 -14.09
CA LYS A 347 -9.53 9.93 -14.63
C LYS A 347 -8.06 9.56 -14.78
N VAL A 348 -7.49 8.86 -13.81
CA VAL A 348 -6.11 8.36 -13.85
C VAL A 348 -5.95 7.39 -15.01
N LYS A 349 -6.88 6.43 -15.17
CA LYS A 349 -6.88 5.51 -16.32
C LYS A 349 -6.98 6.26 -17.66
N GLN A 350 -7.87 7.25 -17.76
CA GLN A 350 -8.05 8.05 -18.96
C GLN A 350 -6.77 8.80 -19.36
N LEU A 351 -6.11 9.45 -18.39
CA LEU A 351 -4.87 10.18 -18.64
C LEU A 351 -3.73 9.23 -19.07
N LEU A 352 -3.61 8.07 -18.42
CA LEU A 352 -2.61 7.07 -18.78
C LEU A 352 -2.87 6.45 -20.17
N GLN A 353 -4.12 6.12 -20.49
CA GLN A 353 -4.52 5.66 -21.83
C GLN A 353 -4.21 6.70 -22.89
N LYS A 354 -4.59 7.96 -22.65
CA LYS A 354 -4.29 9.07 -23.56
C LYS A 354 -2.79 9.23 -23.74
N PHE A 355 -2.01 9.11 -22.67
CA PHE A 355 -0.56 9.17 -22.73
C PHE A 355 0.03 8.08 -23.63
N PHE A 356 -0.53 6.87 -23.60
CA PHE A 356 -0.15 5.74 -24.46
C PHE A 356 -0.97 5.63 -25.77
N ASN A 357 -1.47 6.75 -26.29
CA ASN A 357 -2.18 6.82 -27.57
C ASN A 357 -3.39 5.86 -27.68
N GLY A 358 -4.14 5.69 -26.60
CA GLY A 358 -5.33 4.84 -26.54
C GLY A 358 -5.04 3.35 -26.30
N LYS A 359 -3.81 2.98 -25.94
CA LYS A 359 -3.47 1.60 -25.55
C LYS A 359 -4.36 1.10 -24.42
N ILE A 360 -4.84 -0.14 -24.56
CA ILE A 360 -5.61 -0.84 -23.52
C ILE A 360 -4.71 -1.08 -22.31
N LEU A 361 -5.19 -0.71 -21.12
CA LEU A 361 -4.51 -0.94 -19.85
C LEU A 361 -4.90 -2.32 -19.32
N CYS A 362 -3.94 -3.04 -18.73
CA CYS A 362 -4.13 -4.39 -18.23
C CYS A 362 -4.58 -4.37 -16.76
N ASP A 363 -5.85 -4.69 -16.51
CA ASP A 363 -6.50 -4.75 -15.19
C ASP A 363 -7.25 -6.06 -14.94
N THR A 364 -6.80 -7.16 -15.57
CA THR A 364 -7.43 -8.49 -15.51
C THR A 364 -7.33 -9.18 -14.15
N ILE A 365 -6.37 -8.78 -13.30
CA ILE A 365 -6.23 -9.25 -11.93
C ILE A 365 -6.70 -8.14 -10.99
N ASN A 366 -7.24 -8.52 -9.83
CA ASN A 366 -7.57 -7.54 -8.82
C ASN A 366 -6.31 -6.72 -8.45
N LEU A 367 -6.40 -5.41 -8.66
CA LEU A 367 -5.32 -4.43 -8.57
C LEU A 367 -4.71 -4.35 -7.16
N ASP A 368 -5.48 -4.65 -6.12
CA ASP A 368 -5.05 -4.67 -4.72
C ASP A 368 -4.46 -6.02 -4.30
N GLU A 369 -4.63 -7.07 -5.12
CA GLU A 369 -4.24 -8.44 -4.80
C GLU A 369 -3.04 -8.92 -5.64
N ALA A 370 -2.74 -8.26 -6.76
CA ALA A 370 -1.78 -8.71 -7.77
C ALA A 370 -0.37 -8.95 -7.21
N VAL A 371 0.11 -8.09 -6.30
CA VAL A 371 1.45 -8.21 -5.71
C VAL A 371 1.54 -9.43 -4.80
N ALA A 372 0.61 -9.59 -3.85
CA ALA A 372 0.55 -10.76 -2.97
C ALA A 372 0.33 -12.05 -3.77
N TYR A 373 -0.48 -11.98 -4.83
CA TYR A 373 -0.71 -13.10 -5.73
C TYR A 373 0.60 -13.59 -6.35
N GLY A 374 1.37 -12.68 -6.95
CA GLY A 374 2.66 -13.03 -7.57
C GLY A 374 3.68 -13.55 -6.56
N ALA A 375 3.70 -12.98 -5.36
CA ALA A 375 4.53 -13.49 -4.26
C ALA A 375 4.16 -14.92 -3.87
N ALA A 376 2.86 -15.26 -3.86
CA ALA A 376 2.39 -16.60 -3.54
C ALA A 376 2.76 -17.61 -4.65
N VAL A 377 2.68 -17.21 -5.93
CA VAL A 377 3.20 -18.01 -7.06
C VAL A 377 4.70 -18.28 -6.88
N GLN A 378 5.47 -17.23 -6.56
CA GLN A 378 6.90 -17.37 -6.34
C GLN A 378 7.22 -18.30 -5.17
N GLY A 379 6.46 -18.19 -4.06
CA GLY A 379 6.56 -19.09 -2.92
C GLY A 379 6.30 -20.55 -3.31
N ALA A 380 5.32 -20.82 -4.18
CA ALA A 380 5.03 -22.15 -4.70
C ALA A 380 6.19 -22.74 -5.53
N ILE A 381 6.83 -21.92 -6.36
CA ILE A 381 7.97 -22.32 -7.18
C ILE A 381 9.16 -22.71 -6.30
N LEU A 382 9.48 -21.87 -5.31
CA LEU A 382 10.55 -22.17 -4.34
C LEU A 382 10.23 -23.45 -3.56
N SER A 383 8.96 -23.63 -3.19
CA SER A 383 8.53 -24.80 -2.43
C SER A 383 8.72 -26.12 -3.17
N LYS A 384 8.46 -26.13 -4.49
CA LYS A 384 8.64 -27.31 -5.34
C LYS A 384 10.11 -27.65 -5.61
N ASN A 385 10.99 -26.65 -5.57
CA ASN A 385 12.40 -26.80 -5.90
C ASN A 385 13.28 -27.06 -4.67
N GLU A 386 12.89 -26.60 -3.48
CA GLU A 386 13.74 -26.62 -2.27
C GLU A 386 13.24 -27.54 -1.14
N PHE A 387 11.94 -27.92 -1.08
CA PHE A 387 11.40 -28.79 -0.01
C PHE A 387 11.25 -30.26 -0.45
N LYS A 388 12.27 -30.80 -1.14
CA LYS A 388 12.36 -32.23 -1.45
C LYS A 388 12.95 -33.03 -0.30
#